data_AF-A0A1D3KZI8-F1
#
_entry.id   AF-A0A1D3KZI8-F1
#
_cell.length_a   1.000
_cell.length_b   1.000
_cell.length_c   1.000
_cell.angle_alpha   90.00
_cell.angle_beta   90.00
_cell.angle_gamma   90.00
#
_symmetry.space_group_name_H-M   'P 1'
#
loop_
_entity.id
_entity.type
_entity.pdbx_description
1 polymer ?
#
loop_
_entity_poly.entity_id
_entity_poly.type
_entity_poly.pdbx_seq_one_letter_code
_entity_poly.pdbx_strand_id
1 'polypeptide(L)'
;MRKQIKPKAQVMFLLLTIFVIMVSVSSVNAAPLTTASQVYVSTNGSDANSGTADSPYLTIQKGVDSISENGTVYIANGVYNGTGNTNITINRNMNITGQSHTGTIINGAGTNWIFHINSGVNVTITNLTLTQGYMAGNGGAIYNYGTLTVTNCTLTNNTVTDYGGAIENRGSLAVYGSTFINNIANGEGGGAIDNWNIDSTTATSVVSFSQFINNGACSIYNIMGSVSAENNWWGSNNPVWANLISGMSNPTNWLYMTIDTTKTVINNTQTSFVTVSFNNQYNGTTVTPFDPSTGHIPDGTHVNLTSALGSFNPVIATTVNGIATALFTANQTGTGNLTAIADNQTVTQLLTVNPASYLYLNVTSSKSNPTAGETFVLTYKLSNSGPNNATNVTMSFQVPAGLEFVSASVDNGTWTYNPANRTVTWMLSNVAVGDPYLYLTVRALGSGSYTIIPTITSDTYNRNTDPLKSFTVNVQEQNNSNDNTVNAASTTKTVPMQHTGMPVAGLILAILAVLGGTLAPRKK
;
A
#
# COMPACT_ATOMS: atom_id res chain seq x y z
N MET A 1 -31.76 105.22 57.08
CA MET A 1 -31.15 104.65 58.29
C MET A 1 -29.98 103.77 57.90
N ARG A 2 -28.83 103.98 58.56
CA ARG A 2 -27.50 103.34 58.34
C ARG A 2 -27.60 101.81 58.42
N LYS A 3 -26.97 101.03 57.53
CA LYS A 3 -25.54 100.63 57.48
C LYS A 3 -25.28 100.11 56.04
N GLN A 4 -24.37 100.62 55.18
CA GLN A 4 -22.89 100.65 55.23
C GLN A 4 -22.28 99.30 55.68
N ILE A 5 -21.48 98.54 54.93
CA ILE A 5 -20.48 98.83 53.88
C ILE A 5 -20.25 97.58 52.98
N LYS A 6 -19.96 97.89 51.70
CA LYS A 6 -19.56 97.13 50.49
C LYS A 6 -18.07 96.65 50.54
N PRO A 7 -17.34 96.28 49.45
CA PRO A 7 -17.58 95.43 48.25
C PRO A 7 -16.33 94.57 47.83
N LYS A 8 -16.35 94.04 46.60
CA LYS A 8 -15.23 93.61 45.71
C LYS A 8 -14.82 92.12 45.84
N ALA A 9 -14.64 91.37 44.76
CA ALA A 9 -14.06 91.76 43.47
C ALA A 9 -14.81 91.23 42.23
N GLN A 10 -14.82 92.05 41.19
CA GLN A 10 -15.01 91.69 39.79
C GLN A 10 -13.82 90.85 39.32
N VAL A 11 -14.01 89.85 38.44
CA VAL A 11 -13.32 89.74 37.14
C VAL A 11 -14.21 88.91 36.20
N MET A 12 -14.25 89.37 34.96
CA MET A 12 -15.09 88.97 33.84
C MET A 12 -14.29 88.04 32.89
N PHE A 13 -14.96 87.01 32.37
CA PHE A 13 -14.72 86.26 31.12
C PHE A 13 -13.44 85.43 30.90
N LEU A 14 -13.60 84.11 30.75
CA LEU A 14 -13.17 83.36 29.55
C LEU A 14 -13.85 81.97 29.48
N LEU A 15 -14.08 81.50 28.26
CA LEU A 15 -14.81 80.29 27.85
C LEU A 15 -14.37 78.99 28.54
N LEU A 16 -15.31 78.07 28.81
CA LEU A 16 -15.26 76.70 28.26
C LEU A 16 -16.61 75.96 28.44
N THR A 17 -17.03 75.31 27.36
CA THR A 17 -18.19 74.43 27.20
C THR A 17 -18.18 73.21 28.12
N ILE A 18 -19.30 72.94 28.81
CA ILE A 18 -19.64 71.60 29.32
C ILE A 18 -21.09 71.32 28.96
N PHE A 19 -21.31 70.52 27.92
CA PHE A 19 -22.59 69.86 27.66
C PHE A 19 -22.53 68.49 28.34
N VAL A 20 -23.31 68.32 29.40
CA VAL A 20 -23.44 67.05 30.14
C VAL A 20 -24.27 66.09 29.28
N ILE A 21 -23.62 65.09 28.69
CA ILE A 21 -24.30 63.90 28.17
C ILE A 21 -24.32 62.87 29.29
N MET A 22 -25.50 62.60 29.83
CA MET A 22 -25.74 61.40 30.64
C MET A 22 -25.46 60.17 29.78
N VAL A 23 -24.33 59.52 30.00
CA VAL A 23 -24.13 58.13 29.58
C VAL A 23 -24.75 57.28 30.67
N SER A 24 -25.93 56.71 30.38
CA SER A 24 -26.47 55.60 31.15
C SER A 24 -25.47 54.46 31.08
N VAL A 25 -24.80 54.18 32.20
CA VAL A 25 -24.05 52.93 32.37
C VAL A 25 -25.10 51.85 32.56
N SER A 26 -25.65 51.32 31.47
CA SER A 26 -26.29 50.02 31.52
C SER A 26 -25.19 49.04 31.92
N SER A 27 -25.26 48.52 33.14
CA SER A 27 -24.50 47.35 33.52
C SER A 27 -24.74 46.29 32.46
N VAL A 28 -23.74 46.04 31.62
CA VAL A 28 -23.72 44.82 30.82
C VAL A 28 -23.56 43.73 31.86
N ASN A 29 -24.68 43.15 32.30
CA ASN A 29 -24.63 41.80 32.83
C ASN A 29 -23.99 40.99 31.70
N ALA A 30 -22.71 40.64 31.85
CA ALA A 30 -22.15 39.57 31.06
C ALA A 30 -23.12 38.41 31.26
N ALA A 31 -23.85 38.06 30.20
CA ALA A 31 -24.52 36.77 30.17
C ALA A 31 -23.45 35.75 30.59
N PRO A 32 -23.73 34.81 31.51
CA PRO A 32 -22.76 33.77 31.81
C PRO A 32 -22.33 33.20 30.46
N LEU A 33 -21.01 33.18 30.19
CA LEU A 33 -20.49 32.57 28.97
C LEU A 33 -21.16 31.20 28.91
N THR A 34 -22.06 31.01 27.94
CA THR A 34 -22.59 29.68 27.65
C THR A 34 -21.39 28.90 27.17
N THR A 35 -20.80 28.13 28.07
CA THR A 35 -19.63 27.32 27.76
C THR A 35 -20.03 26.39 26.62
N ALA A 36 -19.24 26.40 25.55
CA ALA A 36 -19.56 25.62 24.36
C ALA A 36 -19.26 24.15 24.66
N SER A 37 -20.07 23.23 24.12
CA SER A 37 -19.79 21.79 24.20
C SER A 37 -18.67 21.35 23.26
N GLN A 38 -18.26 22.22 22.33
CA GLN A 38 -17.13 22.02 21.43
C GLN A 38 -16.41 23.35 21.21
N VAL A 39 -15.08 23.32 21.24
CA VAL A 39 -14.24 24.47 20.84
C VAL A 39 -13.07 24.01 19.98
N TYR A 40 -12.52 24.92 19.19
CA TYR A 40 -11.46 24.66 18.23
C TYR A 40 -10.22 25.52 18.55
N VAL A 41 -9.05 24.91 18.44
CA VAL A 41 -7.74 25.53 18.67
C VAL A 41 -6.87 25.33 17.43
N SER A 42 -6.24 26.40 16.94
CA SER A 42 -5.38 26.39 15.75
C SER A 42 -4.16 27.27 15.95
N THR A 43 -3.01 26.87 15.40
CA THR A 43 -1.79 27.70 15.38
C THR A 43 -1.97 29.03 14.63
N ASN A 44 -2.99 29.14 13.77
CA ASN A 44 -3.37 30.37 13.08
C ASN A 44 -4.56 31.10 13.74
N GLY A 45 -4.98 30.65 14.93
CA GLY A 45 -6.13 31.20 15.64
C GLY A 45 -5.83 32.48 16.42
N SER A 46 -6.78 32.92 17.24
CA SER A 46 -6.62 34.02 18.19
C SER A 46 -7.46 33.76 19.44
N ASP A 47 -6.92 34.03 20.63
CA ASP A 47 -7.67 33.88 21.89
C ASP A 47 -8.77 34.94 22.09
N ALA A 48 -8.82 35.94 21.21
CA ALA A 48 -9.94 36.88 21.09
C ALA A 48 -11.10 36.33 20.24
N ASN A 49 -10.90 35.21 19.53
CA ASN A 49 -11.95 34.59 18.72
C ASN A 49 -13.02 33.92 19.60
N SER A 50 -14.09 33.44 18.97
CA SER A 50 -15.19 32.73 19.63
C SER A 50 -14.93 31.24 19.89
N GLY A 51 -13.84 30.67 19.34
CA GLY A 51 -13.51 29.25 19.48
C GLY A 51 -14.31 28.32 18.59
N THR A 52 -15.00 28.84 17.56
CA THR A 52 -15.67 28.03 16.52
C THR A 52 -14.66 27.50 15.51
N ALA A 53 -15.06 26.54 14.67
CA ALA A 53 -14.18 26.00 13.64
C ALA A 53 -13.64 27.07 12.67
N ASP A 54 -14.48 28.05 12.31
CA ASP A 54 -14.10 29.18 11.42
C ASP A 54 -13.33 30.30 12.15
N SER A 55 -13.34 30.29 13.48
CA SER A 55 -12.70 31.31 14.31
C SER A 55 -12.11 30.65 15.57
N PRO A 56 -11.05 29.84 15.41
CA PRO A 56 -10.49 29.04 16.49
C PRO A 56 -9.67 29.88 17.46
N TYR A 57 -9.57 29.41 18.70
CA TYR A 57 -8.61 29.93 19.68
C TYR A 57 -7.17 29.66 19.23
N LEU A 58 -6.22 30.44 19.74
CA LEU A 58 -4.80 30.24 19.48
C LEU A 58 -4.20 29.23 20.46
N THR A 59 -4.57 29.34 21.75
CA THR A 59 -3.98 28.56 22.82
C THR A 59 -4.90 27.43 23.29
N ILE A 60 -4.28 26.32 23.69
CA ILE A 60 -5.01 25.15 24.19
C ILE A 60 -5.66 25.48 25.54
N GLN A 61 -4.98 26.23 26.41
CA GLN A 61 -5.52 26.67 27.70
C GLN A 61 -6.80 27.48 27.50
N LYS A 62 -6.85 28.38 26.51
CA LYS A 62 -8.07 29.14 26.22
C LYS A 62 -9.24 28.23 25.81
N GLY A 63 -8.96 27.18 25.03
CA GLY A 63 -9.93 26.14 24.71
C GLY A 63 -10.43 25.41 25.95
N VAL A 64 -9.52 24.92 26.78
CA VAL A 64 -9.80 24.22 28.06
C VAL A 64 -10.62 25.09 29.02
N ASP A 65 -10.33 26.39 29.10
CA ASP A 65 -11.05 27.30 30.00
C ASP A 65 -12.48 27.57 29.52
N SER A 66 -12.72 27.55 28.21
CA SER A 66 -13.97 27.99 27.59
C SER A 66 -14.97 26.85 27.33
N ILE A 67 -14.57 25.59 27.50
CA ILE A 67 -15.41 24.41 27.25
C ILE A 67 -16.37 24.12 28.42
N SER A 68 -17.56 23.59 28.10
CA SER A 68 -18.52 23.09 29.09
C SER A 68 -18.09 21.74 29.66
N GLU A 69 -18.70 21.34 30.77
CA GLU A 69 -18.56 19.99 31.33
C GLU A 69 -18.82 18.93 30.25
N ASN A 70 -17.95 17.91 30.18
CA ASN A 70 -17.95 16.83 29.18
C ASN A 70 -17.79 17.27 27.71
N GLY A 71 -17.45 18.54 27.46
CA GLY A 71 -17.24 19.02 26.09
C GLY A 71 -15.90 18.58 25.49
N THR A 72 -15.69 18.91 24.21
CA THR A 72 -14.49 18.52 23.46
C THR A 72 -13.70 19.72 22.95
N VAL A 73 -12.40 19.74 23.23
CA VAL A 73 -11.43 20.65 22.62
C VAL A 73 -10.80 19.97 21.41
N TYR A 74 -11.09 20.48 20.20
CA TYR A 74 -10.48 20.04 18.95
C TYR A 74 -9.24 20.87 18.64
N ILE A 75 -8.11 20.22 18.43
CA ILE A 75 -6.83 20.86 18.14
C ILE A 75 -6.43 20.53 16.70
N ALA A 76 -6.31 21.55 15.86
CA ALA A 76 -5.90 21.38 14.47
C ALA A 76 -4.44 20.93 14.38
N ASN A 77 -4.04 20.40 13.21
CA ASN A 77 -2.64 20.11 12.96
C ASN A 77 -1.76 21.36 13.08
N GLY A 78 -0.57 21.17 13.66
CA GLY A 78 0.35 22.25 14.00
C GLY A 78 1.28 21.85 15.13
N VAL A 79 2.29 22.69 15.36
CA VAL A 79 3.20 22.56 16.51
C VAL A 79 2.83 23.62 17.54
N TYR A 80 2.35 23.18 18.69
CA TYR A 80 1.94 24.01 19.80
C TYR A 80 3.03 24.01 20.87
N ASN A 81 3.53 25.19 21.23
CA ASN A 81 4.54 25.37 22.28
C ASN A 81 4.32 26.72 22.99
N GLY A 82 5.06 26.91 24.08
CA GLY A 82 5.04 28.16 24.85
C GLY A 82 3.79 28.35 25.72
N THR A 83 3.67 29.54 26.29
CA THR A 83 2.63 29.90 27.25
C THR A 83 1.22 29.67 26.69
N GLY A 84 0.37 28.98 27.46
CA GLY A 84 -0.99 28.64 27.08
C GLY A 84 -1.13 27.35 26.26
N ASN A 85 -0.01 26.74 25.83
CA ASN A 85 0.00 25.47 25.09
C ASN A 85 0.71 24.33 25.85
N THR A 86 1.33 24.65 26.97
CA THR A 86 1.95 23.72 27.93
C THR A 86 1.58 24.15 29.34
N ASN A 87 1.85 23.31 30.35
CA ASN A 87 1.42 23.53 31.72
C ASN A 87 -0.12 23.74 31.83
N ILE A 88 -0.87 22.91 31.10
CA ILE A 88 -2.33 23.05 31.00
C ILE A 88 -2.98 22.29 32.15
N THR A 89 -3.66 23.02 33.03
CA THR A 89 -4.43 22.41 34.13
C THR A 89 -5.85 22.09 33.68
N ILE A 90 -6.27 20.84 33.87
CA ILE A 90 -7.61 20.36 33.53
C ILE A 90 -8.36 20.05 34.82
N ASN A 91 -9.44 20.79 35.06
CA ASN A 91 -10.21 20.79 36.31
C ASN A 91 -11.70 20.45 36.15
N ARG A 92 -12.09 19.90 35.00
CA ARG A 92 -13.45 19.44 34.70
C ARG A 92 -13.41 18.26 33.74
N ASN A 93 -14.51 17.51 33.65
CA ASN A 93 -14.58 16.42 32.68
C ASN A 93 -14.55 16.98 31.25
N MET A 94 -13.71 16.42 30.38
CA MET A 94 -13.64 16.85 28.98
C MET A 94 -12.89 15.85 28.10
N ASN A 95 -12.97 16.07 26.79
CA ASN A 95 -12.14 15.40 25.79
C ASN A 95 -11.19 16.40 25.13
N ILE A 96 -9.98 15.95 24.83
CA ILE A 96 -9.01 16.68 24.01
C ILE A 96 -8.64 15.80 22.82
N THR A 97 -8.88 16.31 21.63
CA THR A 97 -8.73 15.56 20.39
C THR A 97 -7.87 16.35 19.41
N GLY A 98 -6.72 15.80 19.05
CA GLY A 98 -5.97 16.29 17.90
C GLY A 98 -6.58 15.86 16.58
N GLN A 99 -6.29 16.62 15.53
CA GLN A 99 -6.71 16.30 14.18
C GLN A 99 -5.99 15.04 13.66
N SER A 100 -4.71 14.85 14.00
CA SER A 100 -3.99 13.60 13.77
C SER A 100 -2.82 13.44 14.74
N HIS A 101 -2.55 12.22 15.20
CA HIS A 101 -1.41 11.96 16.09
C HIS A 101 -0.05 12.25 15.43
N THR A 102 0.03 12.21 14.10
CA THR A 102 1.25 12.58 13.34
C THR A 102 1.40 14.07 13.06
N GLY A 103 0.33 14.86 13.17
CA GLY A 103 0.29 16.25 12.73
C GLY A 103 -0.08 17.26 13.80
N THR A 104 -0.74 16.84 14.89
CA THR A 104 -1.09 17.67 16.04
C THR A 104 -0.06 17.44 17.15
N ILE A 105 0.93 18.31 17.22
CA ILE A 105 2.11 18.15 18.07
C ILE A 105 2.07 19.20 19.18
N ILE A 106 2.05 18.75 20.43
CA ILE A 106 2.24 19.62 21.59
C ILE A 106 3.65 19.39 22.13
N ASN A 107 4.46 20.43 22.06
CA ASN A 107 5.87 20.41 22.41
C ASN A 107 6.11 21.17 23.72
N GLY A 108 6.47 20.43 24.78
CA GLY A 108 6.78 20.94 26.11
C GLY A 108 8.05 21.81 26.18
N ALA A 109 8.88 21.78 25.12
CA ALA A 109 10.14 22.50 24.98
C ALA A 109 11.14 22.31 26.14
N GLY A 110 11.01 21.21 26.90
CA GLY A 110 11.85 20.91 28.06
C GLY A 110 11.59 21.81 29.26
N THR A 111 10.40 22.41 29.39
CA THR A 111 10.14 23.45 30.42
C THR A 111 9.12 23.08 31.49
N ASN A 112 8.11 22.26 31.17
CA ASN A 112 7.07 21.85 32.11
C ASN A 112 6.36 20.56 31.61
N TRP A 113 5.49 19.98 32.42
CA TRP A 113 4.47 19.04 31.94
C TRP A 113 3.61 19.71 30.87
N ILE A 114 3.00 18.92 30.00
CA ILE A 114 2.04 19.42 29.01
C ILE A 114 0.65 19.51 29.66
N PHE A 115 0.20 18.42 30.27
CA PHE A 115 -1.10 18.34 30.93
C PHE A 115 -0.98 17.95 32.41
N HIS A 116 -1.73 18.65 33.26
CA HIS A 116 -1.96 18.30 34.65
C HIS A 116 -3.46 18.09 34.88
N ILE A 117 -3.85 16.86 35.22
CA ILE A 117 -5.24 16.46 35.42
C ILE A 117 -5.53 16.46 36.92
N ASN A 118 -6.47 17.30 37.35
CA ASN A 118 -6.87 17.38 38.75
C ASN A 118 -7.63 16.13 39.21
N SER A 119 -7.70 15.91 40.52
CA SER A 119 -8.52 14.84 41.09
C SER A 119 -10.02 15.06 40.85
N GLY A 120 -10.77 13.96 40.76
CA GLY A 120 -12.23 13.98 40.62
C GLY A 120 -12.76 14.30 39.22
N VAL A 121 -11.89 14.32 38.20
CA VAL A 121 -12.27 14.61 36.81
C VAL A 121 -11.91 13.45 35.87
N ASN A 122 -12.67 13.31 34.79
CA ASN A 122 -12.54 12.30 33.74
C ASN A 122 -12.10 12.98 32.44
N VAL A 123 -10.93 12.61 31.94
CA VAL A 123 -10.33 13.22 30.76
C VAL A 123 -9.98 12.16 29.74
N THR A 124 -10.36 12.40 28.49
CA THR A 124 -9.92 11.59 27.35
C THR A 124 -8.99 12.41 26.47
N ILE A 125 -7.80 11.91 26.20
CA ILE A 125 -6.83 12.50 25.28
C ILE A 125 -6.68 11.58 24.06
N THR A 126 -6.83 12.15 22.87
CA THR A 126 -6.83 11.39 21.61
C THR A 126 -6.06 12.08 20.49
N ASN A 127 -5.40 11.31 19.63
CA ASN A 127 -4.81 11.77 18.38
C ASN A 127 -3.78 12.91 18.52
N LEU A 128 -2.93 12.87 19.55
CA LEU A 128 -1.89 13.88 19.78
C LEU A 128 -0.49 13.26 19.76
N THR A 129 0.50 14.04 19.32
CA THR A 129 1.90 13.83 19.73
C THR A 129 2.21 14.75 20.91
N LEU A 130 2.67 14.17 22.03
CA LEU A 130 3.17 14.87 23.21
C LEU A 130 4.67 14.65 23.32
N THR A 131 5.45 15.72 23.18
CA THR A 131 6.90 15.60 23.10
C THR A 131 7.64 16.66 23.90
N GLN A 132 8.85 16.32 24.34
CA GLN A 132 9.74 17.21 25.09
C GLN A 132 9.05 17.83 26.32
N GLY A 133 8.11 17.11 26.93
CA GLY A 133 7.62 17.42 28.26
C GLY A 133 8.74 17.19 29.28
N TYR A 134 8.85 18.08 30.25
CA TYR A 134 9.87 18.01 31.29
C TYR A 134 9.40 18.55 32.63
N MET A 135 9.70 17.85 33.72
CA MET A 135 9.50 18.37 35.07
C MET A 135 10.72 18.09 35.95
N ALA A 136 11.14 19.11 36.70
CA ALA A 136 12.10 18.96 37.80
C ALA A 136 11.34 18.39 39.03
N GLY A 137 10.93 17.14 38.90
CA GLY A 137 10.02 16.43 39.79
C GLY A 137 9.40 15.23 39.06
N ASN A 138 8.07 15.07 39.18
CA ASN A 138 7.33 13.94 38.61
C ASN A 138 6.49 14.34 37.38
N GLY A 139 6.36 13.42 36.42
CA GLY A 139 5.50 13.55 35.25
C GLY A 139 6.08 14.38 34.10
N GLY A 140 6.50 13.70 33.02
CA GLY A 140 7.13 14.35 31.86
C GLY A 140 6.15 15.08 30.96
N ALA A 141 5.21 14.37 30.34
CA ALA A 141 4.17 14.97 29.48
C ALA A 141 2.85 15.14 30.22
N ILE A 142 2.44 14.14 31.00
CA ILE A 142 1.15 14.13 31.69
C ILE A 142 1.36 13.80 33.16
N TYR A 143 0.76 14.61 34.03
CA TYR A 143 0.61 14.29 35.45
C TYR A 143 -0.88 14.11 35.78
N ASN A 144 -1.28 12.90 36.20
CA ASN A 144 -2.70 12.56 36.37
C ASN A 144 -3.08 12.28 37.82
N TYR A 145 -3.99 13.07 38.40
CA TYR A 145 -4.68 12.77 39.66
C TYR A 145 -6.15 12.33 39.48
N GLY A 146 -6.69 12.42 38.26
CA GLY A 146 -8.07 12.06 37.93
C GLY A 146 -8.18 10.69 37.26
N THR A 147 -9.22 10.51 36.45
CA THR A 147 -9.39 9.37 35.55
C THR A 147 -8.97 9.79 34.15
N LEU A 148 -7.92 9.17 33.62
CA LEU A 148 -7.36 9.50 32.31
C LEU A 148 -7.49 8.33 31.34
N THR A 149 -8.03 8.61 30.16
CA THR A 149 -7.94 7.72 28.99
C THR A 149 -7.05 8.34 27.92
N VAL A 150 -6.05 7.61 27.44
CA VAL A 150 -5.15 8.04 26.34
C VAL A 150 -5.29 7.06 25.19
N THR A 151 -5.73 7.54 24.03
CA THR A 151 -5.96 6.68 22.86
C THR A 151 -5.30 7.25 21.61
N ASN A 152 -4.63 6.40 20.83
CA ASN A 152 -4.00 6.80 19.56
C ASN A 152 -3.11 8.05 19.70
N CYS A 153 -2.30 8.09 20.74
CA CYS A 153 -1.36 9.19 20.97
C CYS A 153 0.08 8.71 20.85
N THR A 154 0.99 9.63 20.51
CA THR A 154 2.43 9.39 20.52
C THR A 154 3.07 10.22 21.63
N LEU A 155 3.63 9.57 22.64
CA LEU A 155 4.39 10.22 23.70
C LEU A 155 5.86 9.93 23.46
N THR A 156 6.64 10.96 23.13
CA THR A 156 8.04 10.75 22.74
C THR A 156 9.01 11.81 23.25
N ASN A 157 10.21 11.38 23.63
CA ASN A 157 11.27 12.25 24.14
C ASN A 157 10.81 13.12 25.33
N ASN A 158 9.99 12.56 26.21
CA ASN A 158 9.62 13.21 27.47
C ASN A 158 10.61 12.78 28.56
N THR A 159 11.00 13.70 29.44
CA THR A 159 12.08 13.46 30.41
C THR A 159 11.74 14.03 31.77
N VAL A 160 12.04 13.30 32.84
CA VAL A 160 11.90 13.78 34.22
C VAL A 160 13.15 13.53 35.04
N THR A 161 13.35 14.29 36.11
CA THR A 161 14.45 14.06 37.04
C THR A 161 14.18 12.89 37.99
N ASP A 162 12.92 12.68 38.39
CA ASP A 162 12.57 11.76 39.46
C ASP A 162 11.77 10.56 38.90
N TYR A 163 10.43 10.63 38.85
CA TYR A 163 9.53 9.51 38.48
C TYR A 163 8.60 9.86 37.30
N GLY A 164 8.32 8.89 36.42
CA GLY A 164 7.34 8.99 35.33
C GLY A 164 7.78 9.79 34.09
N GLY A 165 8.50 9.15 33.17
CA GLY A 165 9.13 9.86 32.04
C GLY A 165 8.16 10.41 30.99
N ALA A 166 7.02 9.77 30.71
CA ALA A 166 5.96 10.37 29.90
C ALA A 166 4.67 10.62 30.69
N ILE A 167 4.19 9.63 31.43
CA ILE A 167 2.98 9.70 32.25
C ILE A 167 3.33 9.34 33.67
N GLU A 168 3.04 10.24 34.59
CA GLU A 168 2.98 9.95 36.02
C GLU A 168 1.50 9.85 36.42
N ASN A 169 1.08 8.67 36.87
CA ASN A 169 -0.30 8.39 37.23
C ASN A 169 -0.48 8.26 38.75
N ARG A 170 -1.21 9.20 39.34
CA ARG A 170 -1.65 9.19 40.75
C ARG A 170 -3.12 8.79 40.93
N GLY A 171 -3.90 8.80 39.84
CA GLY A 171 -5.31 8.39 39.78
C GLY A 171 -5.52 7.11 38.96
N SER A 172 -6.55 7.08 38.12
CA SER A 172 -6.87 5.94 37.24
C SER A 172 -6.39 6.19 35.80
N LEU A 173 -5.82 5.17 35.15
CA LEU A 173 -5.26 5.28 33.81
C LEU A 173 -5.73 4.15 32.89
N ALA A 174 -6.18 4.52 31.70
CA ALA A 174 -6.42 3.62 30.59
C ALA A 174 -5.66 4.10 29.35
N VAL A 175 -4.87 3.24 28.71
CA VAL A 175 -4.08 3.55 27.51
C VAL A 175 -4.33 2.51 26.43
N TYR A 176 -4.70 2.97 25.24
CA TYR A 176 -5.02 2.12 24.11
C TYR A 176 -4.35 2.61 22.83
N GLY A 177 -3.79 1.70 22.03
CA GLY A 177 -3.33 2.04 20.68
C GLY A 177 -2.34 3.20 20.63
N SER A 178 -1.50 3.38 21.66
CA SER A 178 -0.60 4.53 21.78
C SER A 178 0.87 4.13 21.68
N THR A 179 1.73 5.08 21.31
CA THR A 179 3.17 4.85 21.09
C THR A 179 3.99 5.61 22.11
N PHE A 180 4.91 4.93 22.80
CA PHE A 180 5.86 5.48 23.76
C PHE A 180 7.30 5.23 23.29
N ILE A 181 7.99 6.30 22.89
CA ILE A 181 9.34 6.22 22.33
C ILE A 181 10.31 7.16 23.04
N ASN A 182 11.44 6.64 23.51
CA ASN A 182 12.54 7.44 24.08
C ASN A 182 12.11 8.31 25.27
N ASN A 183 11.18 7.85 26.09
CA ASN A 183 10.81 8.57 27.31
C ASN A 183 11.70 8.12 28.47
N ILE A 184 12.17 9.07 29.28
CA ILE A 184 13.24 8.86 30.26
C ILE A 184 12.82 9.37 31.63
N ALA A 185 12.99 8.54 32.65
CA ALA A 185 13.04 8.97 34.05
C ALA A 185 14.47 8.80 34.55
N ASN A 186 15.09 9.87 35.07
CA ASN A 186 16.45 9.82 35.57
C ASN A 186 16.56 9.27 37.01
N GLY A 187 15.44 9.23 37.75
CA GLY A 187 15.32 8.56 39.05
C GLY A 187 14.86 7.11 38.93
N GLU A 188 14.38 6.56 40.04
CA GLU A 188 13.88 5.18 40.13
C GLU A 188 12.44 5.08 39.57
N GLY A 189 12.24 5.17 38.26
CA GLY A 189 10.89 5.26 37.68
C GLY A 189 10.70 4.58 36.33
N GLY A 190 9.43 4.45 35.93
CA GLY A 190 9.06 4.06 34.58
C GLY A 190 9.40 5.17 33.59
N GLY A 191 10.22 4.85 32.59
CA GLY A 191 10.60 5.76 31.52
C GLY A 191 9.40 6.20 30.69
N ALA A 192 8.42 5.32 30.44
CA ALA A 192 7.18 5.72 29.79
C ALA A 192 6.09 6.03 30.84
N ILE A 193 5.75 5.07 31.69
CA ILE A 193 4.62 5.18 32.62
C ILE A 193 5.09 4.83 34.03
N ASP A 194 4.85 5.74 34.98
CA ASP A 194 4.93 5.46 36.40
C ASP A 194 3.52 5.44 36.99
N ASN A 195 3.18 4.35 37.68
CA ASN A 195 1.86 4.13 38.26
C ASN A 195 1.94 4.11 39.79
N TRP A 196 1.41 5.16 40.39
CA TRP A 196 1.19 5.30 41.81
C TRP A 196 -0.30 5.56 42.05
N ASN A 197 -1.15 4.60 41.67
CA ASN A 197 -2.59 4.76 41.85
C ASN A 197 -2.92 4.73 43.35
N ILE A 198 -3.27 5.91 43.90
CA ILE A 198 -3.58 6.06 45.33
C ILE A 198 -4.98 5.54 45.65
N ASP A 199 -5.88 5.47 44.68
CA ASP A 199 -7.26 4.95 44.81
C ASP A 199 -7.32 3.40 44.71
N SER A 200 -6.27 2.76 45.23
CA SER A 200 -5.85 1.37 44.99
C SER A 200 -6.83 0.26 45.39
N THR A 201 -8.02 0.59 45.91
CA THR A 201 -8.95 -0.40 46.44
C THR A 201 -9.87 -1.04 45.39
N THR A 202 -10.03 -0.45 44.19
CA THR A 202 -10.93 -1.00 43.16
C THR A 202 -10.52 -0.80 41.69
N ALA A 203 -9.61 0.12 41.36
CA ALA A 203 -9.26 0.44 39.97
C ALA A 203 -7.92 -0.16 39.52
N THR A 204 -7.94 -0.98 38.46
CA THR A 204 -6.74 -1.44 37.75
C THR A 204 -6.46 -0.53 36.58
N SER A 205 -5.23 0.01 36.51
CA SER A 205 -4.79 0.74 35.32
C SER A 205 -4.60 -0.23 34.15
N VAL A 206 -5.04 0.13 32.96
CA VAL A 206 -4.99 -0.74 31.77
C VAL A 206 -4.15 -0.10 30.69
N VAL A 207 -3.22 -0.85 30.13
CA VAL A 207 -2.40 -0.46 29.00
C VAL A 207 -2.43 -1.59 28.00
N SER A 208 -3.01 -1.38 26.82
CA SER A 208 -3.05 -2.43 25.79
C SER A 208 -2.91 -1.86 24.39
N PHE A 209 -2.54 -2.74 23.46
CA PHE A 209 -2.36 -2.43 22.04
C PHE A 209 -1.40 -1.26 21.78
N SER A 210 -0.51 -0.99 22.73
CA SER A 210 0.42 0.13 22.70
C SER A 210 1.83 -0.37 22.40
N GLN A 211 2.67 0.53 21.88
CA GLN A 211 4.05 0.25 21.48
C GLN A 211 5.03 0.94 22.42
N PHE A 212 6.00 0.20 22.96
CA PHE A 212 7.02 0.71 23.90
C PHE A 212 8.43 0.47 23.37
N ILE A 213 9.10 1.53 22.90
CA ILE A 213 10.44 1.44 22.29
C ILE A 213 11.42 2.36 23.00
N ASN A 214 12.56 1.83 23.42
CA ASN A 214 13.70 2.60 23.94
C ASN A 214 13.34 3.59 25.07
N ASN A 215 12.34 3.29 25.89
CA ASN A 215 12.10 4.05 27.11
C ASN A 215 13.20 3.71 28.14
N GLY A 216 13.37 4.55 29.17
CA GLY A 216 14.45 4.50 30.16
C GLY A 216 14.58 3.19 30.97
N ALA A 217 14.96 3.27 32.25
CA ALA A 217 15.33 2.10 33.05
C ALA A 217 14.34 0.91 32.98
N CYS A 218 13.04 1.22 32.93
CA CYS A 218 12.00 0.31 32.45
C CYS A 218 10.95 1.13 31.68
N SER A 219 10.06 0.48 30.92
CA SER A 219 8.95 1.19 30.25
C SER A 219 7.81 1.49 31.23
N ILE A 220 7.37 0.53 32.03
CA ILE A 220 6.30 0.72 33.02
C ILE A 220 6.78 0.36 34.42
N TYR A 221 6.63 1.28 35.36
CA TYR A 221 6.88 1.02 36.78
C TYR A 221 5.59 1.15 37.58
N ASN A 222 5.26 0.15 38.38
CA ASN A 222 4.08 0.17 39.25
C ASN A 222 4.51 0.18 40.72
N ILE A 223 4.26 1.30 41.40
CA ILE A 223 4.60 1.50 42.81
C ILE A 223 3.39 1.16 43.69
N MET A 224 2.19 1.62 43.31
CA MET A 224 0.96 1.39 44.06
C MET A 224 -0.23 1.11 43.13
N GLY A 225 -1.12 0.22 43.58
CA GLY A 225 -2.23 -0.30 42.78
C GLY A 225 -1.79 -1.43 41.85
N SER A 226 -2.57 -1.66 40.78
CA SER A 226 -2.33 -2.69 39.78
C SER A 226 -2.31 -2.09 38.36
N VAL A 227 -1.48 -2.68 37.50
CA VAL A 227 -1.44 -2.39 36.06
C VAL A 227 -1.62 -3.70 35.29
N SER A 228 -2.55 -3.72 34.34
CA SER A 228 -2.63 -4.74 33.30
C SER A 228 -1.96 -4.20 32.03
N ALA A 229 -0.88 -4.85 31.58
CA ALA A 229 -0.11 -4.46 30.40
C ALA A 229 -0.15 -5.54 29.30
N GLU A 230 -1.29 -6.21 29.16
CA GLU A 230 -1.52 -7.25 28.16
C GLU A 230 -1.62 -6.68 26.74
N ASN A 231 -1.25 -7.48 25.74
CA ASN A 231 -1.42 -7.16 24.31
C ASN A 231 -0.70 -5.90 23.85
N ASN A 232 0.47 -5.61 24.42
CA ASN A 232 1.34 -4.53 23.95
C ASN A 232 2.47 -5.08 23.06
N TRP A 233 3.02 -4.20 22.23
CA TRP A 233 4.25 -4.45 21.49
C TRP A 233 5.44 -3.82 22.23
N TRP A 234 6.42 -4.65 22.57
CA TRP A 234 7.58 -4.27 23.39
C TRP A 234 8.87 -4.14 22.58
N GLY A 235 8.75 -3.96 21.26
CA GLY A 235 9.89 -3.92 20.33
C GLY A 235 10.51 -5.29 20.03
N SER A 236 9.97 -6.38 20.57
CA SER A 236 10.50 -7.72 20.41
C SER A 236 9.43 -8.78 20.53
N ASN A 237 9.56 -9.84 19.75
CA ASN A 237 8.77 -11.08 19.88
C ASN A 237 9.11 -11.85 21.16
N ASN A 238 10.29 -11.63 21.73
CA ASN A 238 10.76 -12.25 22.96
C ASN A 238 11.23 -11.18 23.96
N PRO A 239 10.30 -10.42 24.56
CA PRO A 239 10.62 -9.35 25.50
C PRO A 239 11.31 -9.88 26.76
N VAL A 240 12.28 -9.12 27.28
CA VAL A 240 12.95 -9.41 28.55
C VAL A 240 12.32 -8.54 29.64
N TRP A 241 11.36 -9.11 30.37
CA TRP A 241 10.50 -8.36 31.30
C TRP A 241 11.24 -7.57 32.36
N ALA A 242 12.33 -8.11 32.91
CA ALA A 242 13.13 -7.44 33.94
C ALA A 242 13.70 -6.07 33.49
N ASN A 243 13.77 -5.81 32.19
CA ASN A 243 14.25 -4.54 31.61
C ASN A 243 13.09 -3.62 31.17
N LEU A 244 11.86 -4.13 31.13
CA LEU A 244 10.72 -3.45 30.52
C LEU A 244 9.68 -3.04 31.54
N ILE A 245 9.55 -3.79 32.62
CA ILE A 245 8.54 -3.56 33.65
C ILE A 245 9.10 -3.80 35.05
N SER A 246 8.54 -3.13 36.04
CA SER A 246 8.88 -3.34 37.45
C SER A 246 7.69 -3.06 38.38
N GLY A 247 7.67 -3.71 39.54
CA GLY A 247 6.59 -3.57 40.54
C GLY A 247 5.21 -4.12 40.09
N MET A 248 5.18 -4.92 39.02
CA MET A 248 3.97 -5.57 38.49
C MET A 248 4.26 -6.99 38.00
N SER A 249 3.22 -7.78 37.79
CA SER A 249 3.34 -9.09 37.16
C SER A 249 3.64 -8.97 35.66
N ASN A 250 4.38 -9.93 35.13
CA ASN A 250 4.62 -10.01 33.69
C ASN A 250 3.30 -10.20 32.93
N PRO A 251 3.13 -9.55 31.77
CA PRO A 251 2.04 -9.85 30.86
C PRO A 251 2.03 -11.33 30.50
N THR A 252 0.85 -11.92 30.52
CA THR A 252 0.65 -13.29 30.06
C THR A 252 0.60 -13.38 28.53
N ASN A 253 0.35 -12.25 27.86
CA ASN A 253 0.20 -12.15 26.43
C ASN A 253 0.76 -10.82 25.89
N TRP A 254 1.45 -10.89 24.75
CA TRP A 254 1.95 -9.70 24.04
C TRP A 254 1.77 -9.83 22.53
N LEU A 255 1.82 -8.69 21.84
CA LEU A 255 1.75 -8.66 20.38
C LEU A 255 3.00 -9.33 19.79
N TYR A 256 2.81 -10.03 18.67
CA TYR A 256 3.83 -10.83 18.03
C TYR A 256 3.85 -10.57 16.53
N MET A 257 5.02 -10.17 16.05
CA MET A 257 5.30 -9.85 14.65
C MET A 257 5.54 -11.14 13.85
N THR A 258 4.86 -11.29 12.72
CA THR A 258 5.08 -12.35 11.72
C THR A 258 5.26 -11.78 10.33
N ILE A 259 5.85 -12.58 9.44
CA ILE A 259 5.95 -12.30 8.00
C ILE A 259 5.45 -13.51 7.23
N ASP A 260 4.68 -13.27 6.17
CA ASP A 260 4.21 -14.30 5.25
C ASP A 260 4.18 -13.77 3.81
N THR A 261 4.07 -14.68 2.85
CA THR A 261 4.04 -14.40 1.42
C THR A 261 2.92 -15.17 0.75
N THR A 262 2.27 -14.58 -0.25
CA THR A 262 1.23 -15.29 -1.02
C THR A 262 1.78 -16.47 -1.83
N LYS A 263 3.07 -16.43 -2.18
CA LYS A 263 3.81 -17.51 -2.84
C LYS A 263 5.21 -17.63 -2.26
N THR A 264 5.58 -18.85 -1.88
CA THR A 264 6.93 -19.21 -1.42
C THR A 264 7.84 -19.71 -2.54
N VAL A 265 7.28 -19.98 -3.73
CA VAL A 265 8.03 -20.33 -4.94
C VAL A 265 7.50 -19.50 -6.10
N ILE A 266 8.39 -18.78 -6.78
CA ILE A 266 8.09 -17.96 -7.97
C ILE A 266 9.19 -18.12 -9.02
N ASN A 267 8.93 -17.72 -10.26
CA ASN A 267 9.98 -17.61 -11.29
C ASN A 267 10.57 -16.21 -11.29
N ASN A 268 11.80 -16.05 -11.76
CA ASN A 268 12.46 -14.75 -11.89
C ASN A 268 11.56 -13.76 -12.67
N THR A 269 11.58 -12.48 -12.29
CA THR A 269 10.68 -11.38 -12.74
C THR A 269 9.22 -11.48 -12.28
N GLN A 270 8.80 -12.58 -11.65
CA GLN A 270 7.48 -12.65 -11.02
C GLN A 270 7.49 -11.99 -9.65
N THR A 271 6.29 -11.80 -9.11
CA THR A 271 6.06 -11.14 -7.85
C THR A 271 5.41 -12.06 -6.82
N SER A 272 5.61 -11.75 -5.55
CA SER A 272 4.90 -12.32 -4.40
C SER A 272 4.47 -11.18 -3.49
N PHE A 273 3.25 -11.23 -2.97
CA PHE A 273 2.77 -10.22 -2.03
C PHE A 273 3.19 -10.61 -0.63
N VAL A 274 3.79 -9.68 0.10
CA VAL A 274 4.37 -9.89 1.42
C VAL A 274 3.53 -9.17 2.46
N THR A 275 3.17 -9.90 3.51
CA THR A 275 2.36 -9.40 4.62
C THR A 275 3.16 -9.53 5.90
N VAL A 276 3.35 -8.42 6.60
CA VAL A 276 3.89 -8.38 7.94
C VAL A 276 2.76 -8.04 8.89
N SER A 277 2.51 -8.92 9.87
CA SER A 277 1.36 -8.81 10.76
C SER A 277 1.80 -8.71 12.21
N PHE A 278 1.24 -7.74 12.94
CA PHE A 278 1.30 -7.65 14.40
C PHE A 278 0.01 -8.16 15.06
N ASN A 279 -0.95 -8.64 14.27
CA ASN A 279 -2.24 -9.13 14.74
C ASN A 279 -2.16 -10.58 15.21
N ASN A 280 -1.12 -10.87 15.98
CA ASN A 280 -0.90 -12.15 16.63
C ASN A 280 -0.56 -11.91 18.09
N GLN A 281 -1.10 -12.74 18.96
CA GLN A 281 -0.84 -12.73 20.38
C GLN A 281 0.04 -13.92 20.72
N TYR A 282 1.12 -13.70 21.46
CA TYR A 282 1.98 -14.76 21.96
C TYR A 282 1.88 -14.84 23.48
N ASN A 283 1.70 -16.06 23.98
CA ASN A 283 1.54 -16.34 25.41
C ASN A 283 2.79 -16.99 26.06
N GLY A 284 3.94 -16.89 25.39
CA GLY A 284 5.18 -17.59 25.77
C GLY A 284 5.30 -19.02 25.24
N THR A 285 4.26 -19.57 24.59
CA THR A 285 4.30 -20.90 23.98
C THR A 285 3.70 -20.95 22.58
N THR A 286 2.54 -20.31 22.38
CA THR A 286 1.76 -20.39 21.13
C THR A 286 1.48 -19.00 20.59
N VAL A 287 1.66 -18.82 19.28
CA VAL A 287 1.26 -17.62 18.54
C VAL A 287 -0.16 -17.82 18.01
N THR A 288 -1.08 -16.96 18.43
CA THR A 288 -2.50 -17.03 18.05
C THR A 288 -2.90 -15.77 17.31
N PRO A 289 -3.30 -15.86 16.03
CA PRO A 289 -3.86 -14.72 15.30
C PRO A 289 -5.15 -14.20 15.96
N PHE A 290 -5.40 -12.90 15.88
CA PHE A 290 -6.64 -12.29 16.39
C PHE A 290 -7.20 -11.25 15.40
N ASP A 291 -8.48 -10.89 15.56
CA ASP A 291 -9.13 -9.86 14.75
C ASP A 291 -8.69 -8.46 15.21
N PRO A 292 -8.05 -7.63 14.35
CA PRO A 292 -7.64 -6.27 14.69
C PRO A 292 -8.79 -5.36 15.13
N SER A 293 -10.06 -5.71 14.88
CA SER A 293 -11.21 -4.96 15.42
C SER A 293 -11.25 -4.92 16.95
N THR A 294 -10.58 -5.88 17.62
CA THR A 294 -10.43 -5.93 19.08
C THR A 294 -9.33 -4.99 19.61
N GLY A 295 -8.52 -4.43 18.72
CA GLY A 295 -7.34 -3.61 19.00
C GLY A 295 -6.14 -4.09 18.20
N HIS A 296 -5.19 -3.20 17.92
CA HIS A 296 -3.96 -3.53 17.19
C HIS A 296 -2.84 -2.54 17.55
N ILE A 297 -1.59 -2.89 17.22
CA ILE A 297 -0.45 -1.95 17.34
C ILE A 297 -0.78 -0.61 16.65
N PRO A 298 -0.25 0.54 17.10
CA PRO A 298 -0.54 1.84 16.48
C PRO A 298 -0.27 1.84 14.97
N ASP A 299 -1.18 2.47 14.23
CA ASP A 299 -1.04 2.66 12.79
C ASP A 299 0.10 3.63 12.46
N GLY A 300 0.72 3.45 11.30
CA GLY A 300 1.91 4.20 10.92
C GLY A 300 3.23 3.61 11.48
N THR A 301 3.19 2.46 12.16
CA THR A 301 4.41 1.76 12.59
C THR A 301 5.20 1.31 11.36
N HIS A 302 6.49 1.67 11.30
CA HIS A 302 7.33 1.42 10.12
C HIS A 302 7.92 0.00 10.13
N VAL A 303 7.91 -0.63 8.95
CA VAL A 303 8.51 -1.95 8.70
C VAL A 303 9.43 -1.84 7.49
N ASN A 304 10.73 -2.08 7.71
CA ASN A 304 11.74 -2.09 6.65
C ASN A 304 11.90 -3.50 6.07
N LEU A 305 11.83 -3.62 4.74
CA LEU A 305 11.84 -4.89 4.02
C LEU A 305 13.10 -5.04 3.17
N THR A 306 13.78 -6.18 3.27
CA THR A 306 15.02 -6.43 2.53
C THR A 306 15.10 -7.88 2.05
N SER A 307 15.80 -8.09 0.93
CA SER A 307 16.15 -9.41 0.41
C SER A 307 17.29 -9.31 -0.60
N ALA A 308 18.05 -10.39 -0.79
CA ALA A 308 19.05 -10.51 -1.85
C ALA A 308 18.45 -11.00 -3.19
N LEU A 309 17.18 -11.45 -3.20
CA LEU A 309 16.54 -12.10 -4.35
C LEU A 309 15.78 -11.14 -5.27
N GLY A 310 15.62 -9.88 -4.86
CA GLY A 310 14.67 -8.96 -5.50
C GLY A 310 14.52 -7.65 -4.75
N SER A 311 13.49 -6.90 -5.12
CA SER A 311 13.16 -5.59 -4.55
C SER A 311 11.73 -5.54 -4.03
N PHE A 312 11.49 -4.72 -3.02
CA PHE A 312 10.17 -4.46 -2.44
C PHE A 312 9.60 -3.12 -2.92
N ASN A 313 8.29 -3.06 -3.09
CA ASN A 313 7.54 -1.82 -3.29
C ASN A 313 6.29 -1.80 -2.36
N PRO A 314 6.26 -0.95 -1.32
CA PRO A 314 7.36 -0.09 -0.86
C PRO A 314 8.46 -0.89 -0.13
N VAL A 315 9.65 -0.31 0.01
CA VAL A 315 10.75 -0.86 0.84
C VAL A 315 10.47 -0.65 2.33
N ILE A 316 9.87 0.50 2.67
CA ILE A 316 9.38 0.78 4.02
C ILE A 316 7.86 0.84 3.94
N ALA A 317 7.20 -0.15 4.53
CA ALA A 317 5.76 -0.19 4.67
C ALA A 317 5.35 0.36 6.05
N THR A 318 4.12 0.85 6.17
CA THR A 318 3.54 1.28 7.45
C THR A 318 2.33 0.43 7.79
N THR A 319 2.10 0.19 9.08
CA THR A 319 0.93 -0.55 9.54
C THR A 319 -0.37 0.21 9.28
N VAL A 320 -1.39 -0.54 8.85
CA VAL A 320 -2.80 -0.15 8.88
C VAL A 320 -3.56 -1.33 9.50
N ASN A 321 -4.32 -1.09 10.57
CA ASN A 321 -4.94 -2.12 11.39
C ASN A 321 -3.92 -3.22 11.80
N GLY A 322 -2.71 -2.80 12.17
CA GLY A 322 -1.63 -3.70 12.58
C GLY A 322 -0.96 -4.54 11.48
N ILE A 323 -1.23 -4.26 10.20
CA ILE A 323 -0.65 -4.97 9.06
C ILE A 323 0.13 -4.01 8.16
N ALA A 324 1.36 -4.38 7.81
CA ALA A 324 2.16 -3.71 6.79
C ALA A 324 2.34 -4.65 5.58
N THR A 325 2.21 -4.12 4.37
CA THR A 325 2.28 -4.94 3.15
C THR A 325 3.20 -4.34 2.08
N ALA A 326 3.77 -5.21 1.25
CA ALA A 326 4.57 -4.80 0.10
C ALA A 326 4.53 -5.84 -1.01
N LEU A 327 4.76 -5.39 -2.25
CA LEU A 327 4.98 -6.26 -3.39
C LEU A 327 6.47 -6.58 -3.52
N PHE A 328 6.84 -7.86 -3.41
CA PHE A 328 8.18 -8.32 -3.74
C PHE A 328 8.26 -8.68 -5.23
N THR A 329 9.28 -8.21 -5.93
CA THR A 329 9.58 -8.57 -7.33
C THR A 329 10.95 -9.23 -7.42
N ALA A 330 10.98 -10.47 -7.90
CA ALA A 330 12.23 -11.20 -8.07
C ALA A 330 13.05 -10.65 -9.23
N ASN A 331 14.36 -10.52 -9.02
CA ASN A 331 15.33 -10.22 -10.09
C ASN A 331 16.56 -11.14 -10.05
N GLN A 332 16.69 -11.97 -9.02
CA GLN A 332 17.77 -12.93 -8.84
C GLN A 332 17.23 -14.31 -8.47
N THR A 333 17.80 -15.35 -9.05
CA THR A 333 17.43 -16.75 -8.80
C THR A 333 18.08 -17.29 -7.54
N GLY A 334 17.45 -18.27 -6.91
CA GLY A 334 17.96 -18.95 -5.72
C GLY A 334 16.93 -19.01 -4.60
N THR A 335 17.35 -19.55 -3.46
CA THR A 335 16.53 -19.63 -2.25
C THR A 335 17.14 -18.75 -1.17
N GLY A 336 16.32 -17.94 -0.51
CA GLY A 336 16.79 -16.93 0.44
C GLY A 336 15.67 -16.27 1.20
N ASN A 337 16.04 -15.51 2.23
CA ASN A 337 15.08 -14.87 3.12
C ASN A 337 14.54 -13.57 2.51
N LEU A 338 13.24 -13.40 2.65
CA LEU A 338 12.59 -12.10 2.73
C LEU A 338 12.62 -11.68 4.19
N THR A 339 13.15 -10.50 4.47
CA THR A 339 13.38 -10.04 5.84
C THR A 339 12.55 -8.80 6.10
N ALA A 340 11.80 -8.79 7.21
CA ALA A 340 11.12 -7.62 7.73
C ALA A 340 11.73 -7.22 9.07
N ILE A 341 11.97 -5.92 9.26
CA ILE A 341 12.56 -5.34 10.45
C ILE A 341 11.67 -4.21 10.97
N ALA A 342 11.27 -4.28 12.24
CA ALA A 342 10.53 -3.23 12.92
C ALA A 342 10.99 -3.17 14.38
N ASP A 343 11.29 -1.98 14.90
CA ASP A 343 11.69 -1.75 16.30
C ASP A 343 12.83 -2.65 16.80
N ASN A 344 13.77 -3.00 15.91
CA ASN A 344 14.87 -3.94 16.14
C ASN A 344 14.46 -5.44 16.24
N GLN A 345 13.18 -5.77 16.09
CA GLN A 345 12.74 -7.13 15.80
C GLN A 345 12.99 -7.46 14.32
N THR A 346 13.54 -8.63 14.05
CA THR A 346 13.68 -9.19 12.70
C THR A 346 12.85 -10.46 12.56
N VAL A 347 12.11 -10.58 11.46
CA VAL A 347 11.42 -11.82 11.06
C VAL A 347 11.73 -12.15 9.61
N THR A 348 11.75 -13.43 9.26
CA THR A 348 12.13 -13.89 7.92
C THR A 348 11.17 -14.92 7.36
N GLN A 349 10.89 -14.84 6.05
CA GLN A 349 10.18 -15.85 5.28
C GLN A 349 11.07 -16.36 4.15
N LEU A 350 11.24 -17.69 4.04
CA LEU A 350 12.02 -18.29 2.95
C LEU A 350 11.22 -18.22 1.65
N LEU A 351 11.89 -17.79 0.57
CA LEU A 351 11.36 -17.75 -0.80
C LEU A 351 12.35 -18.43 -1.76
N THR A 352 11.83 -19.20 -2.71
CA THR A 352 12.60 -19.76 -3.83
C THR A 352 12.23 -19.07 -5.14
N VAL A 353 13.23 -18.55 -5.85
CA VAL A 353 13.11 -17.95 -7.18
C VAL A 353 13.76 -18.88 -8.21
N ASN A 354 12.93 -19.49 -9.05
CA ASN A 354 13.36 -20.34 -10.16
C ASN A 354 13.82 -19.50 -11.36
N PRO A 355 14.76 -19.99 -12.19
CA PRO A 355 15.15 -19.32 -13.42
C PRO A 355 13.98 -19.20 -14.40
N ALA A 356 13.95 -18.11 -15.16
CA ALA A 356 12.95 -17.85 -16.20
C ALA A 356 13.64 -17.46 -17.51
N SER A 357 13.17 -18.03 -18.62
CA SER A 357 13.60 -17.68 -19.98
C SER A 357 12.45 -17.07 -20.77
N TYR A 358 12.74 -16.51 -21.95
CA TYR A 358 11.73 -16.12 -22.93
C TYR A 358 12.23 -16.60 -24.30
N LEU A 359 11.81 -17.80 -24.69
CA LEU A 359 12.24 -18.44 -25.93
C LEU A 359 11.31 -18.08 -27.08
N TYR A 360 11.86 -17.62 -28.20
CA TYR A 360 11.14 -17.35 -29.43
C TYR A 360 11.96 -17.75 -30.64
N LEU A 361 11.31 -17.84 -31.80
CA LEU A 361 11.91 -18.36 -33.02
C LEU A 361 11.72 -17.38 -34.17
N ASN A 362 12.78 -17.16 -34.93
CA ASN A 362 12.72 -16.47 -36.22
C ASN A 362 13.19 -17.43 -37.32
N VAL A 363 12.44 -17.52 -38.41
CA VAL A 363 12.73 -18.42 -39.52
C VAL A 363 12.83 -17.63 -40.80
N THR A 364 13.93 -17.81 -41.54
CA THR A 364 14.16 -17.18 -42.85
C THR A 364 14.50 -18.22 -43.90
N SER A 365 14.16 -17.96 -45.15
CA SER A 365 14.57 -18.79 -46.29
C SER A 365 15.64 -18.07 -47.12
N SER A 366 16.62 -18.81 -47.63
CA SER A 366 17.59 -18.28 -48.60
C SER A 366 16.95 -17.96 -49.96
N LYS A 367 15.74 -18.47 -50.22
CA LYS A 367 14.94 -18.18 -51.41
C LYS A 367 13.49 -17.87 -51.02
N SER A 368 12.96 -16.75 -51.46
CA SER A 368 11.58 -16.34 -51.19
C SER A 368 10.54 -17.19 -51.92
N ASN A 369 10.86 -17.61 -53.16
CA ASN A 369 9.99 -18.42 -54.02
C ASN A 369 10.83 -19.47 -54.79
N PRO A 370 11.31 -20.53 -54.13
CA PRO A 370 12.05 -21.59 -54.82
C PRO A 370 11.16 -22.27 -55.87
N THR A 371 11.74 -22.74 -56.97
CA THR A 371 11.01 -23.54 -57.97
C THR A 371 11.10 -25.04 -57.65
N ALA A 372 10.14 -25.84 -58.12
CA ALA A 372 10.20 -27.29 -57.98
C ALA A 372 11.51 -27.84 -58.55
N GLY A 373 12.16 -28.74 -57.82
CA GLY A 373 13.48 -29.29 -58.10
C GLY A 373 14.64 -28.53 -57.44
N GLU A 374 14.46 -27.28 -56.99
CA GLU A 374 15.53 -26.50 -56.37
C GLU A 374 15.82 -26.89 -54.92
N THR A 375 17.09 -26.79 -54.55
CA THR A 375 17.57 -26.85 -53.17
C THR A 375 17.70 -25.44 -52.58
N PHE A 376 17.25 -25.25 -51.35
CA PHE A 376 17.35 -24.00 -50.61
C PHE A 376 17.52 -24.26 -49.11
N VAL A 377 17.87 -23.21 -48.35
CA VAL A 377 18.17 -23.31 -46.91
C VAL A 377 17.13 -22.54 -46.11
N LEU A 378 16.53 -23.21 -45.13
CA LEU A 378 15.75 -22.59 -44.06
C LEU A 378 16.65 -22.38 -42.85
N THR A 379 16.77 -21.13 -42.40
CA THR A 379 17.56 -20.75 -41.22
C THR A 379 16.61 -20.51 -40.06
N TYR A 380 16.74 -21.33 -39.03
CA TYR A 380 16.02 -21.22 -37.77
C TYR A 380 16.92 -20.57 -36.75
N LYS A 381 16.55 -19.37 -36.31
CA LYS A 381 17.20 -18.64 -35.23
C LYS A 381 16.36 -18.78 -33.97
N LEU A 382 16.83 -19.58 -33.02
CA LEU A 382 16.21 -19.67 -31.71
C LEU A 382 16.80 -18.56 -30.84
N SER A 383 15.94 -17.86 -30.10
CA SER A 383 16.34 -16.69 -29.35
C SER A 383 15.83 -16.73 -27.92
N ASN A 384 16.63 -16.21 -26.98
CA ASN A 384 16.24 -16.06 -25.57
C ASN A 384 16.33 -14.58 -25.16
N SER A 385 15.18 -13.97 -24.91
CA SER A 385 15.08 -12.59 -24.38
C SER A 385 14.69 -12.57 -22.89
N GLY A 386 14.75 -13.71 -22.21
CA GLY A 386 14.46 -13.83 -20.79
C GLY A 386 15.64 -13.42 -19.91
N PRO A 387 15.41 -13.24 -18.60
CA PRO A 387 16.45 -12.85 -17.66
C PRO A 387 17.47 -13.95 -17.39
N ASN A 388 17.14 -15.22 -17.64
CA ASN A 388 18.01 -16.36 -17.39
C ASN A 388 18.18 -17.23 -18.65
N ASN A 389 19.28 -18.00 -18.67
CA ASN A 389 19.50 -19.01 -19.69
C ASN A 389 18.39 -20.06 -19.66
N ALA A 390 18.03 -20.58 -20.83
CA ALA A 390 17.16 -21.75 -20.92
C ALA A 390 18.00 -23.03 -21.01
N THR A 391 17.69 -24.01 -20.18
CA THR A 391 18.40 -25.31 -20.16
C THR A 391 17.57 -26.41 -20.80
N ASN A 392 18.25 -27.40 -21.38
CA ASN A 392 17.65 -28.58 -22.00
C ASN A 392 16.53 -28.22 -22.99
N VAL A 393 16.83 -27.29 -23.88
CA VAL A 393 15.88 -26.81 -24.88
C VAL A 393 15.77 -27.82 -26.02
N THR A 394 14.54 -28.20 -26.38
CA THR A 394 14.27 -29.03 -27.54
C THR A 394 13.34 -28.29 -28.49
N MET A 395 13.78 -28.09 -29.73
CA MET A 395 12.98 -27.53 -30.82
C MET A 395 12.67 -28.64 -31.83
N SER A 396 11.40 -28.77 -32.25
CA SER A 396 11.02 -29.83 -33.19
C SER A 396 9.99 -29.35 -34.20
N PHE A 397 10.07 -29.88 -35.43
CA PHE A 397 9.10 -29.62 -36.49
C PHE A 397 9.12 -30.76 -37.52
N GLN A 398 8.01 -30.90 -38.26
CA GLN A 398 7.94 -31.83 -39.38
C GLN A 398 8.26 -31.14 -40.70
N VAL A 399 9.07 -31.79 -41.54
CA VAL A 399 9.28 -31.39 -42.93
C VAL A 399 8.01 -31.74 -43.74
N PRO A 400 7.32 -30.80 -44.40
CA PRO A 400 6.08 -31.06 -45.14
C PRO A 400 6.29 -31.96 -46.37
N ALA A 401 5.29 -32.73 -46.80
CA ALA A 401 5.40 -33.75 -47.87
C ALA A 401 5.98 -33.25 -49.19
N GLY A 402 5.75 -31.99 -49.56
CA GLY A 402 6.30 -31.40 -50.77
C GLY A 402 7.73 -30.84 -50.66
N LEU A 403 8.38 -30.98 -49.49
CA LEU A 403 9.79 -30.69 -49.29
C LEU A 403 10.55 -31.96 -48.91
N GLU A 404 11.69 -32.19 -49.52
CA GLU A 404 12.57 -33.31 -49.17
C GLU A 404 13.68 -32.83 -48.24
N PHE A 405 13.93 -33.56 -47.16
CA PHE A 405 15.08 -33.33 -46.29
C PHE A 405 16.37 -33.69 -47.05
N VAL A 406 17.31 -32.74 -47.13
CA VAL A 406 18.64 -32.97 -47.73
C VAL A 406 19.70 -33.09 -46.64
N SER A 407 19.80 -32.08 -45.78
CA SER A 407 20.76 -32.06 -44.67
C SER A 407 20.35 -31.02 -43.62
N ALA A 408 20.91 -31.13 -42.42
CA ALA A 408 20.85 -30.08 -41.42
C ALA A 408 22.24 -29.85 -40.82
N SER A 409 22.48 -28.63 -40.35
CA SER A 409 23.64 -28.27 -39.55
C SER A 409 23.23 -27.27 -38.49
N VAL A 410 23.97 -27.25 -37.38
CA VAL A 410 23.71 -26.36 -36.25
C VAL A 410 25.04 -25.74 -35.82
N ASP A 411 25.00 -24.52 -35.33
CA ASP A 411 26.17 -23.89 -34.70
C ASP A 411 26.34 -24.29 -33.24
N ASN A 412 25.26 -24.81 -32.62
CA ASN A 412 25.22 -25.23 -31.23
C ASN A 412 24.21 -26.38 -31.04
N GLY A 413 24.48 -27.25 -30.05
CA GLY A 413 23.65 -28.39 -29.73
C GLY A 413 23.83 -29.56 -30.70
N THR A 414 22.85 -30.46 -30.69
CA THR A 414 22.80 -31.63 -31.57
C THR A 414 21.45 -31.70 -32.27
N TRP A 415 21.40 -32.34 -33.43
CA TRP A 415 20.16 -32.51 -34.16
C TRP A 415 19.98 -33.96 -34.62
N THR A 416 18.73 -34.38 -34.79
CA THR A 416 18.36 -35.66 -35.37
C THR A 416 17.26 -35.46 -36.41
N TYR A 417 17.18 -36.37 -37.38
CA TYR A 417 16.08 -36.46 -38.33
C TYR A 417 15.51 -37.88 -38.29
N ASN A 418 14.21 -38.00 -38.06
CA ASN A 418 13.51 -39.27 -38.13
C ASN A 418 12.79 -39.37 -39.48
N PRO A 419 13.24 -40.23 -40.41
CA PRO A 419 12.63 -40.34 -41.74
C PRO A 419 11.23 -40.95 -41.72
N ALA A 420 10.85 -41.72 -40.69
CA ALA A 420 9.56 -42.39 -40.62
C ALA A 420 8.40 -41.40 -40.43
N ASN A 421 8.61 -40.34 -39.64
CA ASN A 421 7.63 -39.28 -39.39
C ASN A 421 8.08 -37.90 -39.89
N ARG A 422 9.24 -37.83 -40.56
CA ARG A 422 9.81 -36.64 -41.21
C ARG A 422 10.06 -35.48 -40.22
N THR A 423 10.32 -35.82 -38.96
CA THR A 423 10.56 -34.86 -37.88
C THR A 423 12.04 -34.54 -37.75
N VAL A 424 12.37 -33.25 -37.71
CA VAL A 424 13.66 -32.73 -37.26
C VAL A 424 13.55 -32.37 -35.78
N THR A 425 14.53 -32.77 -34.98
CA THR A 425 14.64 -32.42 -33.56
C THR A 425 15.99 -31.80 -33.30
N TRP A 426 16.02 -30.59 -32.75
CA TRP A 426 17.21 -29.84 -32.35
C TRP A 426 17.26 -29.72 -30.83
N MET A 427 18.33 -30.22 -30.22
CA MET A 427 18.51 -30.27 -28.77
C MET A 427 19.69 -29.39 -28.36
N LEU A 428 19.46 -28.50 -27.41
CA LEU A 428 20.45 -27.58 -26.86
C LEU A 428 20.50 -27.71 -25.33
N SER A 429 21.66 -28.05 -24.77
CA SER A 429 21.81 -28.12 -23.31
C SER A 429 21.62 -26.76 -22.64
N ASN A 430 22.01 -25.67 -23.32
CA ASN A 430 21.90 -24.31 -22.80
C ASN A 430 21.71 -23.30 -23.94
N VAL A 431 20.71 -22.43 -23.81
CA VAL A 431 20.47 -21.27 -24.68
C VAL A 431 20.65 -20.01 -23.84
N ALA A 432 21.83 -19.41 -23.96
CA ALA A 432 22.14 -18.13 -23.34
C ALA A 432 21.24 -17.01 -23.90
N VAL A 433 21.19 -15.89 -23.19
CA VAL A 433 20.56 -14.67 -23.71
C VAL A 433 21.34 -14.21 -24.95
N GLY A 434 20.74 -14.30 -26.16
CA GLY A 434 21.39 -13.83 -27.41
C GLY A 434 21.65 -14.79 -28.59
N ASP A 435 21.01 -15.98 -28.67
CA ASP A 435 20.66 -16.72 -29.92
C ASP A 435 21.63 -17.77 -30.56
N PRO A 436 21.21 -19.06 -30.74
CA PRO A 436 21.81 -20.05 -31.67
C PRO A 436 21.03 -20.27 -32.99
N TYR A 437 21.64 -20.99 -33.96
CA TYR A 437 21.10 -21.24 -35.31
C TYR A 437 21.08 -22.72 -35.74
N LEU A 438 20.00 -23.11 -36.43
CA LEU A 438 19.90 -24.33 -37.22
C LEU A 438 19.69 -23.99 -38.70
N TYR A 439 20.49 -24.59 -39.57
CA TYR A 439 20.40 -24.48 -41.02
C TYR A 439 19.88 -25.79 -41.60
N LEU A 440 18.67 -25.77 -42.15
CA LEU A 440 18.03 -26.92 -42.78
C LEU A 440 18.07 -26.75 -44.29
N THR A 441 18.75 -27.67 -44.98
CA THR A 441 18.74 -27.75 -46.44
C THR A 441 17.62 -28.67 -46.88
N VAL A 442 16.73 -28.17 -47.74
CA VAL A 442 15.62 -28.94 -48.32
C VAL A 442 15.60 -28.80 -49.83
N ARG A 443 15.03 -29.80 -50.51
CA ARG A 443 14.73 -29.76 -51.95
C ARG A 443 13.22 -29.69 -52.16
N ALA A 444 12.76 -28.79 -53.03
CA ALA A 444 11.35 -28.70 -53.38
C ALA A 444 10.94 -29.85 -54.33
N LEU A 445 9.92 -30.63 -53.97
CA LEU A 445 9.45 -31.77 -54.78
C LEU A 445 8.32 -31.40 -55.75
N GLY A 446 7.56 -30.35 -55.46
CA GLY A 446 6.44 -29.88 -56.29
C GLY A 446 6.08 -28.43 -55.96
N SER A 447 5.29 -27.80 -56.83
CA SER A 447 4.73 -26.47 -56.55
C SER A 447 3.66 -26.53 -55.47
N GLY A 448 3.49 -25.43 -54.73
CA GLY A 448 2.48 -25.32 -53.68
C GLY A 448 2.94 -24.52 -52.47
N SER A 449 2.09 -24.46 -51.46
CA SER A 449 2.35 -23.77 -50.20
C SER A 449 2.57 -24.79 -49.09
N TYR A 450 3.75 -24.78 -48.47
CA TYR A 450 4.17 -25.75 -47.46
C TYR A 450 4.42 -25.05 -46.13
N THR A 451 3.63 -25.39 -45.12
CA THR A 451 3.69 -24.77 -43.79
C THR A 451 4.40 -25.67 -42.79
N ILE A 452 5.31 -25.08 -42.03
CA ILE A 452 6.07 -25.71 -40.95
C ILE A 452 5.61 -25.09 -39.63
N ILE A 453 5.27 -25.94 -38.67
CA ILE A 453 4.83 -25.53 -37.34
C ILE A 453 5.84 -26.09 -36.32
N PRO A 454 6.69 -25.22 -35.73
CA PRO A 454 7.66 -25.66 -34.74
C PRO A 454 7.05 -25.74 -33.34
N THR A 455 7.67 -26.56 -32.49
CA THR A 455 7.46 -26.62 -31.05
C THR A 455 8.77 -26.36 -30.32
N ILE A 456 8.70 -25.78 -29.12
CA ILE A 456 9.85 -25.57 -28.24
C ILE A 456 9.48 -26.02 -26.83
N THR A 457 10.33 -26.84 -26.22
CA THR A 457 10.28 -27.19 -24.79
C THR A 457 11.60 -26.85 -24.11
N SER A 458 11.57 -26.66 -22.79
CA SER A 458 12.72 -26.28 -21.97
C SER A 458 12.44 -26.67 -20.52
N ASP A 459 13.48 -27.08 -19.78
CA ASP A 459 13.35 -27.31 -18.34
C ASP A 459 13.28 -26.00 -17.55
N THR A 460 13.91 -24.95 -18.08
CA THR A 460 13.73 -23.59 -17.55
C THR A 460 12.35 -23.09 -17.92
N TYR A 461 11.63 -22.50 -16.96
CA TYR A 461 10.32 -21.91 -17.18
C TYR A 461 10.36 -20.89 -18.32
N ASN A 462 9.68 -21.20 -19.42
CA ASN A 462 9.56 -20.30 -20.56
C ASN A 462 8.37 -19.36 -20.36
N ARG A 463 8.65 -18.06 -20.26
CA ARG A 463 7.65 -17.01 -20.14
C ARG A 463 6.88 -16.74 -21.42
N ASN A 464 7.43 -17.14 -22.56
CA ASN A 464 6.74 -16.97 -23.83
C ASN A 464 5.59 -17.98 -23.92
N THR A 465 4.37 -17.48 -23.75
CA THR A 465 3.12 -18.25 -23.93
C THR A 465 2.49 -18.04 -25.30
N ASP A 466 3.07 -17.18 -26.14
CA ASP A 466 2.55 -16.94 -27.48
C ASP A 466 2.75 -18.20 -28.34
N PRO A 467 1.75 -18.58 -29.17
CA PRO A 467 1.95 -19.66 -30.11
C PRO A 467 3.10 -19.31 -31.05
N LEU A 468 4.01 -20.26 -31.26
CA LEU A 468 5.10 -20.07 -32.20
C LEU A 468 4.53 -19.83 -33.61
N LYS A 469 5.07 -18.83 -34.29
CA LYS A 469 4.64 -18.49 -35.65
C LYS A 469 5.00 -19.64 -36.59
N SER A 470 4.01 -20.09 -37.36
CA SER A 470 4.26 -21.01 -38.46
C SER A 470 5.08 -20.30 -39.55
N PHE A 471 5.85 -21.08 -40.30
CA PHE A 471 6.62 -20.61 -41.43
C PHE A 471 6.15 -21.27 -42.71
N THR A 472 5.83 -20.49 -43.73
CA THR A 472 5.30 -21.01 -45.00
C THR A 472 6.28 -20.75 -46.14
N VAL A 473 6.59 -21.80 -46.89
CA VAL A 473 7.35 -21.72 -48.14
C VAL A 473 6.39 -21.86 -49.31
N ASN A 474 6.41 -20.91 -50.24
CA ASN A 474 5.65 -20.98 -51.48
C ASN A 474 6.58 -21.41 -52.63
N VAL A 475 6.43 -22.66 -53.06
CA VAL A 475 7.21 -23.22 -54.17
C VAL A 475 6.49 -22.96 -55.49
N GLN A 476 7.21 -22.41 -56.46
CA GLN A 476 6.73 -22.15 -57.81
C GLN A 476 6.84 -23.38 -58.71
N GLU A 477 6.03 -23.46 -59.75
CA GLU A 477 6.20 -24.47 -60.79
C GLU A 477 7.57 -24.35 -61.46
N GLN A 478 8.12 -25.49 -61.87
CA GLN A 478 9.34 -25.49 -62.65
C GLN A 478 9.01 -24.89 -64.03
N ASN A 479 9.58 -23.73 -64.34
CA ASN A 479 9.49 -23.14 -65.68
C ASN A 479 10.27 -24.01 -66.67
N ASN A 480 9.62 -25.07 -67.17
CA ASN A 480 10.04 -25.77 -68.37
C ASN A 480 9.56 -24.97 -69.59
N SER A 481 10.00 -23.73 -69.73
CA SER A 481 9.93 -23.02 -71.00
C SER A 481 11.00 -23.57 -71.93
N ASN A 482 10.86 -24.84 -72.31
CA ASN A 482 11.33 -25.26 -73.62
C ASN A 482 10.26 -24.76 -74.59
N ASP A 483 10.48 -23.56 -75.13
CA ASP A 483 9.81 -23.14 -76.35
C ASP A 483 10.28 -24.07 -77.49
N ASN A 484 9.60 -25.21 -77.59
CA ASN A 484 9.66 -26.15 -78.69
C ASN A 484 8.33 -26.91 -78.73
N THR A 485 7.21 -26.18 -78.79
CA THR A 485 5.98 -26.75 -79.31
C THR A 485 6.12 -26.92 -80.82
N VAL A 486 6.51 -28.12 -81.26
CA VAL A 486 6.33 -28.52 -82.65
C VAL A 486 4.84 -28.79 -82.84
N ASN A 487 4.16 -27.87 -83.52
CA ASN A 487 2.75 -27.98 -83.83
C ASN A 487 2.58 -28.98 -85.00
N ALA A 488 2.43 -30.27 -84.69
CA ALA A 488 1.99 -31.28 -85.66
C ALA A 488 0.51 -31.56 -85.41
N ALA A 489 -0.34 -30.97 -86.25
CA ALA A 489 -1.78 -31.10 -86.23
C ALA A 489 -2.24 -32.57 -86.33
N SER A 490 -3.06 -33.02 -85.39
CA SER A 490 -3.91 -34.20 -85.54
C SER A 490 -5.36 -33.73 -85.64
N THR A 491 -5.90 -33.77 -86.85
CA THR A 491 -7.30 -33.42 -87.15
C THR A 491 -8.21 -34.61 -86.84
N THR A 492 -9.00 -34.53 -85.78
CA THR A 492 -10.30 -35.22 -85.69
C THR A 492 -11.40 -34.20 -85.41
N LYS A 493 -12.17 -33.91 -86.47
CA LYS A 493 -13.38 -33.07 -86.45
C LYS A 493 -14.41 -33.64 -85.47
N THR A 494 -14.89 -32.82 -84.55
CA THR A 494 -16.23 -32.97 -83.96
C THR A 494 -17.08 -31.76 -84.35
N VAL A 495 -18.25 -32.02 -84.93
CA VAL A 495 -19.23 -31.00 -85.35
C VAL A 495 -20.16 -30.71 -84.16
N PRO A 496 -20.36 -29.44 -83.77
CA PRO A 496 -21.27 -29.10 -82.67
C PRO A 496 -22.75 -29.22 -83.09
N MET A 497 -23.56 -29.81 -82.22
CA MET A 497 -25.00 -30.08 -82.44
C MET A 497 -25.87 -28.87 -82.04
N GLN A 498 -26.92 -28.58 -82.82
CA GLN A 498 -27.84 -27.45 -82.60
C GLN A 498 -28.96 -27.79 -81.58
N HIS A 499 -29.33 -26.81 -80.76
CA HIS A 499 -30.42 -26.92 -79.78
C HIS A 499 -31.81 -26.88 -80.46
N THR A 500 -32.61 -27.93 -80.28
CA THR A 500 -34.03 -27.97 -80.65
C THR A 500 -34.88 -28.27 -79.41
N GLY A 501 -35.51 -27.24 -78.84
CA GLY A 501 -36.48 -27.36 -77.75
C GLY A 501 -37.35 -26.10 -77.69
N MET A 502 -38.65 -26.25 -77.92
CA MET A 502 -39.63 -25.15 -77.94
C MET A 502 -39.86 -24.61 -76.51
N PRO A 503 -39.99 -23.28 -76.29
CA PRO A 503 -40.16 -22.72 -74.95
C PRO A 503 -41.57 -23.01 -74.39
N VAL A 504 -41.67 -23.93 -73.43
CA VAL A 504 -42.92 -24.32 -72.74
C VAL A 504 -43.57 -23.14 -71.99
N ALA A 505 -42.80 -22.11 -71.63
CA ALA A 505 -43.31 -20.90 -70.97
C ALA A 505 -44.33 -20.11 -71.83
N GLY A 506 -44.21 -20.16 -73.17
CA GLY A 506 -45.15 -19.49 -74.06
C GLY A 506 -46.52 -20.17 -74.14
N LEU A 507 -46.60 -21.47 -73.85
CA LEU A 507 -47.85 -22.24 -73.93
C LEU A 507 -48.73 -22.08 -72.68
N ILE A 508 -48.13 -21.83 -71.51
CA ILE A 508 -48.86 -21.68 -70.23
C ILE A 508 -49.49 -20.27 -70.11
N LEU A 509 -48.85 -19.24 -70.66
CA LEU A 509 -49.42 -17.88 -70.70
C LEU A 509 -50.62 -17.76 -71.65
N ALA A 510 -50.68 -18.58 -72.71
CA ALA A 510 -51.80 -18.61 -73.63
C ALA A 510 -53.06 -19.29 -73.04
N ILE A 511 -52.91 -20.24 -72.11
CA ILE A 511 -54.05 -20.93 -71.47
C ILE A 511 -54.70 -20.05 -70.38
N LEU A 512 -53.93 -19.22 -69.67
CA LEU A 512 -54.48 -18.30 -68.67
C LEU A 512 -55.20 -17.09 -69.30
N ALA A 513 -54.87 -16.72 -70.54
CA ALA A 513 -55.53 -15.63 -71.28
C ALA A 513 -56.91 -16.03 -71.87
N VAL A 514 -57.25 -17.32 -71.91
CA VAL A 514 -58.52 -17.83 -72.46
C VAL A 514 -59.62 -17.99 -71.38
N LEU A 515 -59.30 -17.88 -70.08
CA LEU A 515 -60.26 -18.14 -68.99
C LEU A 515 -60.59 -16.95 -68.07
N GLY A 516 -60.04 -15.75 -68.30
CA GLY A 516 -60.21 -14.62 -67.37
C GLY A 516 -60.72 -13.30 -67.96
N GLY A 517 -61.18 -13.31 -69.21
CA GLY A 517 -61.81 -12.15 -69.83
C GLY A 517 -63.15 -11.81 -69.19
N THR A 518 -63.14 -10.99 -68.14
CA THR A 518 -64.26 -10.10 -67.79
C THR A 518 -63.72 -8.74 -67.36
N LEU A 519 -63.63 -7.86 -68.36
CA LEU A 519 -63.74 -6.40 -68.22
C LEU A 519 -64.92 -6.06 -67.29
N ALA A 520 -64.67 -5.36 -66.18
CA ALA A 520 -64.90 -3.91 -66.01
C ALA A 520 -66.31 -3.56 -65.46
N PRO A 521 -66.64 -2.28 -65.19
CA PRO A 521 -66.06 -1.36 -64.20
C PRO A 521 -67.16 -0.64 -63.37
N ARG A 522 -66.80 0.16 -62.34
CA ARG A 522 -67.20 1.59 -62.18
C ARG A 522 -67.03 2.11 -60.74
N LYS A 523 -66.49 3.34 -60.68
CA LYS A 523 -66.89 4.52 -59.86
C LYS A 523 -67.73 4.22 -58.61
N LYS A 524 -67.36 4.68 -57.42
CA LYS A 524 -67.12 6.07 -57.02
C LYS A 524 -66.40 6.08 -55.68
#